data_AF-A0A952Q9E8-F1
#
_entry.id   AF-A0A952Q9E8-F1
#
_cell.length_a   1.000
_cell.length_b   1.000
_cell.length_c   1.000
_cell.angle_alpha   90.00
_cell.angle_beta   90.00
_cell.angle_gamma   90.00
#
_symmetry.space_group_name_H-M   'P 1'
#
loop_
_entity.id
_entity.type
_entity.pdbx_description
1 polymer ?
#
loop_
_entity_poly.entity_id
_entity_poly.type
_entity_poly.pdbx_seq_one_letter_code
_entity_poly.pdbx_strand_id
1 'polypeptide(L)'
;MLRRSRVATVAMLCSGMLLAGCTSTPPRDAEEPAAEVIDAHTCVAFGDVLTILFNADIAYRDGRIDQQEHEGWDALATRVLDRVPTRAEGAVSDAVAALKHAAPAIHAGASAPTGIDSVAWNEAYVQLSEACTQAGAELAVVAFTGG
;
A
#
# COMPACT_ATOMS: atom_id res chain seq x y z
N MET A 1 -3.66 8.14 49.56
CA MET A 1 -3.16 9.53 49.64
C MET A 1 -3.78 10.32 48.49
N LEU A 2 -4.56 11.36 48.80
CA LEU A 2 -5.24 12.26 47.85
C LEU A 2 -4.31 13.40 47.38
N ARG A 3 -4.44 13.80 46.11
CA ARG A 3 -4.50 15.21 45.63
C ARG A 3 -4.96 15.19 44.16
N ARG A 4 -6.25 15.41 43.85
CA ARG A 4 -6.98 16.69 43.71
C ARG A 4 -6.34 17.68 42.73
N SER A 5 -6.94 17.80 41.54
CA SER A 5 -7.07 19.05 40.80
C SER A 5 -8.54 19.30 40.46
N ARG A 6 -8.97 20.54 40.69
CA ARG A 6 -10.34 21.08 40.72
C ARG A 6 -10.70 21.61 39.31
N VAL A 7 -11.87 21.25 38.78
CA VAL A 7 -13.10 22.07 38.64
C VAL A 7 -12.96 23.35 37.80
N ALA A 8 -13.70 23.42 36.69
CA ALA A 8 -14.56 24.55 36.34
C ALA A 8 -15.70 24.09 35.40
N THR A 9 -16.93 24.32 35.85
CA THR A 9 -18.23 23.90 35.31
C THR A 9 -18.97 25.14 34.79
N VAL A 10 -19.65 25.09 33.64
CA VAL A 10 -20.92 25.80 33.30
C VAL A 10 -21.50 25.09 32.06
N ALA A 11 -22.46 24.14 32.12
CA ALA A 11 -23.88 24.24 32.46
C ALA A 11 -24.69 25.27 31.63
N MET A 12 -25.31 24.82 30.53
CA MET A 12 -26.57 25.42 30.09
C MET A 12 -27.56 24.32 29.70
N LEU A 13 -28.48 24.07 30.63
CA LEU A 13 -29.68 23.27 30.44
C LEU A 13 -30.69 24.09 29.62
N CYS A 14 -31.20 23.49 28.55
CA CYS A 14 -32.56 23.77 28.06
C CYS A 14 -33.31 22.45 28.04
N SER A 15 -33.99 22.16 29.14
CA SER A 15 -34.96 21.07 29.23
C SER A 15 -36.25 21.49 28.54
N GLY A 16 -36.52 20.93 27.37
CA GLY A 16 -37.86 20.83 26.79
C GLY A 16 -38.29 19.37 26.80
N MET A 17 -39.11 18.98 27.77
CA MET A 17 -39.80 17.67 27.77
C MET A 17 -41.06 17.78 26.93
N LEU A 18 -41.09 17.11 25.78
CA LEU A 18 -42.30 16.62 25.13
C LEU A 18 -42.15 15.11 24.89
N LEU A 19 -43.07 14.35 25.47
CA LEU A 19 -43.19 12.90 25.33
C LEU A 19 -43.69 12.54 23.93
N ALA A 20 -42.83 12.00 23.07
CA ALA A 20 -43.20 11.19 21.92
C ALA A 20 -42.00 10.31 21.54
N GLY A 21 -42.19 9.00 21.43
CA GLY A 21 -41.13 8.06 21.12
C GLY A 21 -40.49 8.35 19.76
N CYS A 22 -39.24 8.79 19.77
CA CYS A 22 -38.38 8.83 18.59
C CYS A 22 -37.13 8.03 18.92
N THR A 23 -37.09 6.78 18.49
CA THR A 23 -35.84 6.05 18.29
C THR A 23 -35.08 6.80 17.20
N SER A 24 -34.33 7.84 17.58
CA SER A 24 -33.39 8.48 16.68
C SER A 24 -32.22 7.51 16.53
N THR A 25 -32.32 6.59 15.57
CA THR A 25 -31.14 5.94 15.02
C THR A 25 -30.20 7.09 14.63
N PRO A 26 -28.94 7.12 15.11
CA PRO A 26 -27.97 8.08 14.57
C PRO A 26 -27.98 7.93 13.05
N PRO A 27 -27.86 9.03 12.28
CA PRO A 27 -27.74 8.92 10.84
C PRO A 27 -26.63 7.90 10.57
N ARG A 28 -27.00 6.78 9.96
CA ARG A 28 -26.03 5.81 9.48
C ARG A 28 -25.21 6.60 8.47
N ASP A 29 -23.96 6.89 8.81
CA ASP A 29 -23.02 7.44 7.84
C ASP A 29 -23.18 6.56 6.60
N ALA A 30 -23.64 7.18 5.51
CA ALA A 30 -23.76 6.48 4.25
C ALA A 30 -22.35 6.01 3.94
N GLU A 31 -22.14 4.70 4.01
CA GLU A 31 -20.86 4.10 3.69
C GLU A 31 -20.53 4.53 2.26
N GLU A 32 -19.52 5.38 2.13
CA GLU A 32 -19.06 5.83 0.82
C GLU A 32 -18.68 4.57 0.04
N PRO A 33 -19.23 4.38 -1.17
CA PRO A 33 -18.92 3.17 -1.93
C PRO A 33 -17.41 3.08 -2.11
N ALA A 34 -16.83 1.95 -1.72
CA ALA A 34 -15.42 1.69 -1.91
C ALA A 34 -15.07 1.89 -3.39
N ALA A 35 -14.00 2.63 -3.66
CA ALA A 35 -13.52 2.82 -5.02
C ALA A 35 -13.25 1.47 -5.68
N GLU A 36 -13.79 1.28 -6.89
CA GLU A 36 -13.57 0.08 -7.67
C GLU A 36 -12.08 -0.04 -8.03
N VAL A 37 -11.49 -1.21 -7.79
CA VAL A 37 -10.13 -1.51 -8.23
C VAL A 37 -10.21 -1.94 -9.69
N ILE A 38 -9.59 -1.15 -10.57
CA ILE A 38 -9.43 -1.48 -11.99
C ILE A 38 -7.97 -1.80 -12.30
N ASP A 39 -7.72 -2.51 -13.39
CA ASP A 39 -6.37 -2.92 -13.80
C ASP A 39 -5.39 -1.74 -13.88
N ALA A 40 -5.85 -0.57 -14.31
CA ALA A 40 -5.03 0.65 -14.35
C ALA A 40 -4.52 1.08 -12.95
N HIS A 41 -5.34 0.95 -11.90
CA HIS A 41 -4.92 1.27 -10.53
C HIS A 41 -3.83 0.29 -10.05
N THR A 42 -3.98 -0.99 -10.38
CA THR A 42 -2.99 -2.02 -10.09
C THR A 42 -1.65 -1.74 -10.77
N CYS A 43 -1.68 -1.42 -12.07
CA CYS A 43 -0.47 -1.14 -12.86
C CYS A 43 0.27 0.09 -12.35
N VAL A 44 -0.45 1.16 -11.99
CA VAL A 44 0.15 2.36 -11.37
C VAL A 44 0.78 2.02 -10.02
N ALA A 45 0.07 1.31 -9.15
CA ALA A 45 0.60 0.92 -7.84
C ALA A 45 1.83 0.00 -7.93
N PHE A 46 1.89 -0.87 -8.95
CA PHE A 46 3.10 -1.66 -9.19
C PHE A 46 4.26 -0.80 -9.74
N GLY A 47 3.96 0.27 -10.50
CA GLY A 47 4.95 1.29 -10.88
C GLY A 47 5.69 1.91 -9.68
N ASP A 48 5.02 2.05 -8.53
CA ASP A 48 5.67 2.50 -7.29
C ASP A 48 6.67 1.48 -6.75
N VAL A 49 6.39 0.18 -6.88
CA VAL A 49 7.34 -0.90 -6.54
C VAL A 49 8.59 -0.78 -7.41
N LEU A 50 8.41 -0.64 -8.72
CA LEU A 50 9.52 -0.49 -9.66
C LEU A 50 10.32 0.79 -9.40
N THR A 51 9.65 1.88 -9.05
CA THR A 51 10.28 3.14 -8.69
C THR A 51 11.19 2.98 -7.48
N ILE A 52 10.77 2.25 -6.44
CA ILE A 52 11.61 1.97 -5.28
C ILE A 52 12.87 1.18 -5.70
N LEU A 53 12.67 0.06 -6.39
CA LEU A 53 13.78 -0.82 -6.80
C LEU A 53 14.78 -0.09 -7.71
N PHE A 54 14.28 0.60 -8.73
CA PHE A 54 15.11 1.31 -9.69
C PHE A 54 15.99 2.37 -9.02
N ASN A 55 15.44 3.16 -8.10
CA ASN A 55 16.21 4.20 -7.43
C ASN A 55 17.19 3.64 -6.39
N ALA A 56 16.84 2.54 -5.70
CA ALA A 56 17.75 1.82 -4.82
C ALA A 56 18.93 1.23 -5.62
N ASP A 57 18.68 0.62 -6.77
CA ASP A 57 19.71 0.07 -7.65
C ASP A 57 20.65 1.12 -8.20
N ILE A 58 20.14 2.29 -8.58
CA ILE A 58 20.99 3.41 -9.00
C ILE A 58 21.82 3.90 -7.81
N ALA A 59 21.20 4.11 -6.64
CA ALA A 59 21.91 4.58 -5.46
C ALA A 59 23.03 3.64 -5.03
N TYR A 60 22.79 2.33 -5.06
CA TYR A 60 23.79 1.32 -4.72
C TYR A 60 24.92 1.28 -5.74
N ARG A 61 24.61 1.28 -7.05
CA ARG A 61 25.63 1.31 -8.12
C ARG A 61 26.48 2.57 -8.11
N ASP A 62 25.91 3.70 -7.71
CA ASP A 62 26.61 4.98 -7.56
C ASP A 62 27.41 5.06 -6.25
N GLY A 63 27.33 4.04 -5.37
CA GLY A 63 27.99 4.02 -4.07
C GLY A 63 27.44 5.00 -3.05
N ARG A 64 26.18 5.45 -3.22
CA ARG A 64 25.51 6.39 -2.31
C ARG A 64 24.93 5.71 -1.08
N ILE A 65 24.56 4.44 -1.21
CA ILE A 65 24.06 3.58 -0.14
C ILE A 65 24.90 2.30 -0.09
N ASP A 66 24.97 1.66 1.06
CA ASP A 66 25.66 0.37 1.19
C ASP A 66 24.73 -0.82 0.87
N GLN A 67 25.28 -2.04 0.94
CA GLN A 67 24.52 -3.26 0.66
C GLN A 67 23.38 -3.48 1.66
N GLN A 68 23.57 -3.14 2.95
CA GLN A 68 22.54 -3.32 3.96
C GLN A 68 21.35 -2.40 3.68
N GLU A 69 21.61 -1.16 3.29
CA GLU A 69 20.56 -0.21 2.93
C GLU A 69 19.84 -0.65 1.65
N HIS A 70 20.56 -1.13 0.64
CA HIS A 70 19.97 -1.69 -0.59
C HIS A 70 19.03 -2.88 -0.30
N GLU A 71 19.47 -3.85 0.50
CA GLU A 71 18.64 -4.98 0.94
C GLU A 71 17.40 -4.51 1.76
N GLY A 72 17.54 -3.41 2.50
CA GLY A 72 16.44 -2.76 3.21
C GLY A 72 15.39 -2.16 2.27
N TRP A 73 15.83 -1.56 1.16
CA TRP A 73 14.95 -1.07 0.10
C TRP A 73 14.21 -2.21 -0.61
N ASP A 74 14.89 -3.31 -0.91
CA ASP A 74 14.24 -4.49 -1.49
C ASP A 74 13.18 -5.08 -0.55
N ALA A 75 13.51 -5.20 0.74
CA ALA A 75 12.54 -5.64 1.75
C ALA A 75 11.34 -4.68 1.84
N LEU A 76 11.54 -3.37 1.68
CA LEU A 76 10.44 -2.41 1.59
C LEU A 76 9.61 -2.62 0.32
N ALA A 77 10.24 -2.84 -0.82
CA ALA A 77 9.56 -3.10 -2.09
C ALA A 77 8.62 -4.32 -1.98
N THR A 78 9.03 -5.41 -1.33
CA THR A 78 8.14 -6.58 -1.11
C THR A 78 6.87 -6.24 -0.31
N ARG A 79 6.96 -5.34 0.69
CA ARG A 79 5.79 -4.88 1.46
C ARG A 79 4.91 -3.92 0.67
N VAL A 80 5.48 -3.15 -0.25
CA VAL A 80 4.70 -2.29 -1.16
C VAL A 80 3.99 -3.18 -2.18
N LEU A 81 4.69 -4.16 -2.76
CA LEU A 81 4.13 -5.17 -3.65
C LEU A 81 2.94 -5.89 -3.02
N ASP A 82 3.06 -6.37 -1.79
CA ASP A 82 1.96 -7.05 -1.07
C ASP A 82 0.68 -6.20 -0.96
N ARG A 83 0.85 -4.88 -0.87
CA ARG A 83 -0.25 -3.91 -0.78
C ARG A 83 -0.77 -3.43 -2.13
N VAL A 84 -0.17 -3.85 -3.25
CA VAL A 84 -0.69 -3.54 -4.59
C VAL A 84 -2.12 -4.09 -4.67
N PRO A 85 -3.12 -3.21 -4.90
CA PRO A 85 -4.51 -3.61 -5.01
C PRO A 85 -4.70 -4.44 -6.28
N THR A 86 -5.58 -5.44 -6.23
CA THR A 86 -5.99 -6.20 -7.41
C THR A 86 -7.50 -6.35 -7.37
N ARG A 87 -8.12 -6.56 -8.54
CA ARG A 87 -9.55 -6.88 -8.63
C ARG A 87 -9.86 -8.36 -8.40
N ALA A 88 -8.85 -9.17 -8.08
CA ALA A 88 -8.87 -10.61 -7.83
C ALA A 88 -9.04 -11.52 -9.06
N GLU A 89 -9.39 -11.00 -10.23
CA GLU A 89 -9.40 -11.77 -11.47
C GLU A 89 -8.70 -11.05 -12.64
N GLY A 90 -8.38 -11.83 -13.69
CA GLY A 90 -7.75 -11.34 -14.92
C GLY A 90 -6.23 -11.33 -14.88
N ALA A 91 -5.62 -11.18 -16.06
CA ALA A 91 -4.17 -11.32 -16.26
C ALA A 91 -3.32 -10.41 -15.36
N VAL A 92 -3.77 -9.17 -15.11
CA VAL A 92 -3.08 -8.24 -14.20
C VAL A 92 -3.09 -8.77 -12.76
N SER A 93 -4.25 -9.23 -12.26
CA SER A 93 -4.36 -9.81 -10.91
C SER A 93 -3.53 -11.08 -10.78
N ASP A 94 -3.54 -11.94 -11.79
CA ASP A 94 -2.78 -13.21 -11.81
C ASP A 94 -1.26 -12.96 -11.79
N ALA A 95 -0.78 -12.01 -12.60
CA ALA A 95 0.64 -11.67 -12.63
C ALA A 95 1.10 -11.00 -11.33
N VAL A 96 0.28 -10.13 -10.71
CA VAL A 96 0.58 -9.59 -9.38
C VAL A 96 0.61 -10.67 -8.31
N ALA A 97 -0.29 -11.66 -8.36
CA ALA A 97 -0.26 -12.79 -7.43
C ALA A 97 1.02 -13.63 -7.60
N ALA A 98 1.47 -13.85 -8.83
CA ALA A 98 2.73 -14.52 -9.13
C ALA A 98 3.95 -13.73 -8.60
N LEU A 99 3.95 -12.40 -8.76
CA LEU A 99 4.97 -11.52 -8.19
C LEU A 99 5.00 -11.61 -6.65
N LYS A 100 3.84 -11.52 -5.98
CA LYS A 100 3.73 -11.67 -4.51
C LYS A 100 4.20 -13.04 -4.03
N HIS A 101 3.99 -14.08 -4.83
CA HIS A 101 4.48 -15.42 -4.52
C HIS A 101 6.00 -15.54 -4.67
N ALA A 102 6.56 -14.96 -5.74
CA ALA A 102 8.00 -14.98 -6.01
C ALA A 102 8.81 -14.09 -5.04
N ALA A 103 8.22 -12.99 -4.59
CA ALA A 103 8.81 -12.05 -3.64
C ALA A 103 7.87 -11.76 -2.45
N PRO A 104 7.73 -12.72 -1.50
CA PRO A 104 6.85 -12.56 -0.35
C PRO A 104 7.22 -11.35 0.52
N ALA A 105 6.22 -10.74 1.15
CA ALA A 105 6.43 -9.60 2.04
C ALA A 105 7.37 -9.92 3.20
N ILE A 106 8.45 -9.15 3.34
CA ILE A 106 9.33 -9.22 4.50
C ILE A 106 8.92 -8.15 5.51
N HIS A 107 8.40 -8.56 6.66
CA HIS A 107 8.00 -7.64 7.73
C HIS A 107 9.21 -6.97 8.40
N ALA A 108 8.99 -5.80 8.99
CA ALA A 108 10.04 -5.06 9.69
C ALA A 108 10.67 -5.91 10.80
N GLY A 109 12.00 -5.94 10.85
CA GLY A 109 12.77 -6.75 11.80
C GLY A 109 12.95 -8.23 11.41
N ALA A 110 12.34 -8.69 10.32
CA ALA A 110 12.64 -10.00 9.74
C ALA A 110 13.84 -9.92 8.80
N SER A 111 14.61 -11.01 8.72
CA SER A 111 15.66 -11.20 7.72
C SER A 111 15.30 -12.45 6.90
N ALA A 112 15.09 -12.25 5.60
CA ALA A 112 14.77 -13.29 4.65
C ALA A 112 15.23 -12.86 3.25
N PRO A 113 15.50 -13.79 2.32
CA PRO A 113 15.69 -13.44 0.92
C PRO A 113 14.44 -12.76 0.34
N THR A 114 14.62 -11.69 -0.41
CA THR A 114 13.52 -10.88 -0.95
C THR A 114 12.80 -11.56 -2.11
N GLY A 115 13.52 -12.38 -2.88
CA GLY A 115 12.98 -13.02 -4.09
C GLY A 115 12.83 -12.07 -5.30
N ILE A 116 13.08 -10.77 -5.09
CA ILE A 116 13.25 -9.77 -6.16
C ILE A 116 14.37 -10.22 -7.09
N ASP A 117 14.19 -9.97 -8.39
CA ASP A 117 15.09 -10.40 -9.48
C ASP A 117 15.34 -11.90 -9.62
N SER A 118 14.63 -12.75 -8.87
CA SER A 118 14.60 -14.18 -9.15
C SER A 118 14.01 -14.46 -10.53
N VAL A 119 14.30 -15.64 -11.11
CA VAL A 119 13.73 -16.05 -12.40
C VAL A 119 12.20 -15.97 -12.38
N ALA A 120 11.58 -16.48 -11.32
CA ALA A 120 10.12 -16.45 -11.16
C ALA A 120 9.57 -15.01 -11.06
N TRP A 121 10.28 -14.12 -10.37
CA TRP A 121 9.88 -12.71 -10.26
C TRP A 121 9.97 -12.00 -11.62
N ASN A 122 11.06 -12.21 -12.36
CA ASN A 122 11.26 -11.63 -13.68
C ASN A 122 10.25 -12.13 -14.72
N GLU A 123 9.92 -13.42 -14.71
CA GLU A 123 8.86 -13.98 -15.57
C GLU A 123 7.49 -13.37 -15.27
N ALA A 124 7.14 -13.23 -13.98
CA ALA A 124 5.89 -12.61 -13.57
C ALA A 124 5.86 -11.10 -13.86
N TYR A 125 7.00 -10.41 -13.76
CA TYR A 125 7.14 -9.01 -14.17
C TYR A 125 6.86 -8.82 -15.66
N VAL A 126 7.41 -9.68 -16.52
CA VAL A 126 7.15 -9.63 -17.98
C VAL A 126 5.66 -9.84 -18.27
N GLN A 127 5.02 -10.81 -17.60
CA GLN A 127 3.57 -11.05 -17.73
C GLN A 127 2.75 -9.84 -17.29
N LEU A 128 3.11 -9.22 -16.15
CA LEU A 128 2.41 -8.04 -15.66
C LEU A 128 2.59 -6.86 -16.63
N SER A 129 3.79 -6.63 -17.14
CA SER A 129 4.06 -5.58 -18.12
C SER A 129 3.18 -5.75 -19.37
N GLU A 130 3.11 -6.97 -19.91
CA GLU A 130 2.25 -7.25 -21.07
C GLU A 130 0.77 -7.03 -20.76
N ALA A 131 0.29 -7.54 -19.61
CA ALA A 131 -1.10 -7.39 -19.20
C ALA A 131 -1.48 -5.91 -18.99
N CYS A 132 -0.59 -5.11 -18.40
CA CYS A 132 -0.75 -3.67 -18.22
C CYS A 132 -0.79 -2.91 -19.55
N THR A 133 0.06 -3.27 -20.52
CA THR A 133 -0.02 -2.72 -21.89
C THR A 133 -1.37 -3.06 -22.55
N GLN A 134 -1.84 -4.30 -22.46
CA GLN A 134 -3.13 -4.72 -23.01
C GLN A 134 -4.32 -4.01 -22.36
N ALA A 135 -4.20 -3.67 -21.07
CA ALA A 135 -5.18 -2.88 -20.32
C ALA A 135 -5.09 -1.36 -20.61
N GLY A 136 -4.14 -0.91 -21.45
CA GLY A 136 -3.93 0.50 -21.76
C GLY A 136 -3.31 1.31 -20.62
N ALA A 137 -2.67 0.65 -19.67
CA ALA A 137 -2.07 1.24 -18.47
C ALA A 137 -0.61 0.79 -18.31
N GLU A 138 0.25 1.17 -19.25
CA GLU A 138 1.67 0.80 -19.25
C GLU A 138 2.36 1.10 -17.92
N LEU A 139 3.27 0.21 -17.52
CA LEU A 139 4.08 0.41 -16.33
C LEU A 139 4.99 1.62 -16.51
N ALA A 140 5.04 2.48 -15.50
CA ALA A 140 5.89 3.65 -15.47
C ALA A 140 6.83 3.61 -14.26
N VAL A 141 8.04 4.11 -14.44
CA VAL A 141 9.07 4.24 -13.40
C VAL A 141 9.49 5.69 -13.31
N VAL A 142 9.54 6.26 -12.11
CA VAL A 142 10.03 7.62 -11.89
C VAL A 142 11.47 7.57 -11.39
N ALA A 143 12.41 8.00 -12.23
CA ALA A 143 13.81 8.12 -11.85
C ALA A 143 14.06 9.42 -11.08
N PHE A 144 14.76 9.33 -9.95
CA PHE A 144 15.26 10.49 -9.22
C PHE A 144 16.59 10.18 -8.50
N THR A 145 17.41 11.19 -8.30
CA THR A 145 18.65 11.08 -7.54
C THR A 145 18.46 11.69 -6.15
N GLY A 146 18.40 10.83 -5.13
CA GLY A 146 18.29 11.18 -3.71
C GLY A 146 18.55 9.98 -2.83
N GLY A 147 19.07 10.20 -1.64
CA GLY A 147 19.34 9.23 -0.58
C GLY A 147 19.24 9.95 0.77
#